data_AF-A0A1W9MDK7-F1
#
_entry.id   AF-A0A1W9MDK7-F1
#
_cell.length_a   1.000
_cell.length_b   1.000
_cell.length_c   1.000
_cell.angle_alpha   90.00
_cell.angle_beta   90.00
_cell.angle_gamma   90.00
#
_symmetry.space_group_name_H-M   'P 1'
#
loop_
_entity.id
_entity.type
_entity.pdbx_description
1 polymer ?
#
loop_
_entity_poly.entity_id
_entity_poly.type
_entity_poly.pdbx_seq_one_letter_code
_entity_poly.pdbx_strand_id
1 'polypeptide(L)'
;MPRPSPRHVRAASVMGMRIGSPFALGEGGLGGWVILFKPEIQLDSHTLVPDIVGWEKERLPKLPETNWISVVPDWICEVLSPGTARIDRKKKMPIYA
;
A
#
# COMPACT_ATOMS: atom_id res chain seq x y z
N MET A 1 9.97 3.82 -15.65
CA MET A 1 11.02 3.19 -14.82
C MET A 1 11.11 1.70 -15.14
N PRO A 2 12.29 1.07 -15.01
CA PRO A 2 12.42 -0.38 -15.13
C PRO A 2 11.50 -1.09 -14.13
N ARG A 3 11.02 -2.28 -14.49
CA ARG A 3 10.19 -3.11 -13.62
C ARG A 3 11.00 -3.51 -12.36
N PRO A 4 10.35 -3.67 -11.19
CA PRO A 4 11.03 -4.12 -9.99
C PRO A 4 11.68 -5.49 -10.15
N SER A 5 12.72 -5.76 -9.37
CA SER A 5 13.40 -7.06 -9.41
C SER A 5 12.48 -8.20 -8.94
N PRO A 6 12.70 -9.45 -9.42
CA PRO A 6 11.91 -10.60 -8.97
C PRO A 6 11.92 -10.80 -7.44
N ARG A 7 13.04 -10.48 -6.77
CA ARG A 7 13.15 -10.55 -5.30
C ARG A 7 12.20 -9.59 -4.60
N HIS A 8 12.13 -8.35 -5.10
CA HIS A 8 11.20 -7.34 -4.57
C HIS A 8 9.75 -7.76 -4.84
N VAL A 9 9.44 -8.22 -6.06
CA VAL A 9 8.09 -8.70 -6.42
C VAL A 9 7.67 -9.85 -5.51
N ARG A 10 8.53 -10.86 -5.31
CA ARG A 10 8.22 -12.00 -4.43
C ARG A 10 7.95 -11.55 -2.99
N ALA A 11 8.74 -10.62 -2.45
CA ALA A 11 8.53 -10.11 -1.10
C ALA A 11 7.18 -9.38 -0.97
N ALA A 12 6.83 -8.52 -1.94
CA ALA A 12 5.53 -7.84 -1.97
C ALA A 12 4.36 -8.82 -2.12
N SER A 13 4.46 -9.81 -3.01
CA SER A 13 3.42 -10.81 -3.22
C SER A 13 3.16 -11.66 -1.97
N VAL A 14 4.22 -12.16 -1.32
CA VAL A 14 4.07 -12.96 -0.10
C VAL A 14 3.50 -12.13 1.03
N MET A 15 3.96 -10.88 1.21
CA MET A 15 3.38 -9.98 2.19
C MET A 15 1.88 -9.77 1.93
N GLY A 16 1.55 -9.45 0.68
CA GLY A 16 0.18 -9.27 0.21
C GLY A 16 -0.72 -10.49 0.47
N MET A 17 -0.25 -11.70 0.18
CA MET A 17 -1.00 -12.94 0.45
C MET A 17 -1.23 -13.14 1.94
N ARG A 18 -0.21 -12.89 2.78
CA ARG A 18 -0.29 -13.08 4.23
C ARG A 18 -1.28 -12.14 4.90
N ILE A 19 -1.44 -10.92 4.39
CA ILE A 19 -2.40 -9.95 4.95
C ILE A 19 -3.75 -9.99 4.22
N GLY A 20 -3.77 -10.32 2.93
CA GLY A 20 -4.98 -10.32 2.11
C GLY A 20 -6.02 -11.32 2.60
N SER A 21 -5.62 -12.56 2.88
CA SER A 21 -6.55 -13.61 3.34
C SER A 21 -7.24 -13.22 4.68
N PRO A 22 -6.52 -12.94 5.78
CA PRO A 22 -7.18 -12.64 7.06
C PRO A 22 -7.83 -11.25 7.15
N PHE A 23 -7.31 -10.23 6.46
CA PHE A 23 -7.78 -8.84 6.63
C PHE A 23 -8.66 -8.33 5.48
N ALA A 24 -8.38 -8.70 4.24
CA ALA A 24 -9.22 -8.29 3.11
C ALA A 24 -10.38 -9.27 2.88
N LEU A 25 -10.09 -10.57 2.86
CA LEU A 25 -11.10 -11.61 2.62
C LEU A 25 -11.81 -12.09 3.90
N GLY A 26 -11.18 -11.91 5.07
CA GLY A 26 -11.70 -12.41 6.34
C GLY A 26 -11.53 -13.93 6.52
N GLU A 27 -10.74 -14.57 5.68
CA GLU A 27 -10.46 -16.00 5.76
C GLU A 27 -9.41 -16.25 6.85
N GLY A 28 -9.81 -16.90 7.94
CA GLY A 28 -8.93 -17.10 9.11
C GLY A 28 -8.63 -15.81 9.88
N GLY A 29 -9.43 -14.76 9.72
CA GLY A 29 -9.31 -13.47 10.40
C GLY A 29 -10.65 -12.73 10.50
N LEU A 30 -10.61 -11.48 10.97
CA LEU A 30 -11.82 -10.66 11.13
C LEU A 30 -12.27 -9.96 9.83
N GLY A 31 -11.41 -9.93 8.81
CA GLY A 31 -11.66 -9.15 7.60
C GLY A 31 -11.69 -7.65 7.90
N GLY A 32 -12.49 -6.90 7.13
CA GLY A 32 -12.80 -5.50 7.42
C GLY A 32 -11.80 -4.49 6.85
N TRP A 33 -10.84 -4.91 6.03
CA TRP A 33 -9.87 -4.02 5.40
C TRP A 33 -10.01 -4.00 3.89
N VAL A 34 -9.78 -2.83 3.29
CA VAL A 34 -9.47 -2.70 1.87
C VAL A 34 -7.96 -2.72 1.72
N ILE A 35 -7.42 -3.68 1.00
CA ILE A 35 -5.97 -3.81 0.76
C ILE A 35 -5.69 -3.73 -0.73
N LEU A 36 -4.85 -2.78 -1.13
CA LEU A 36 -4.51 -2.52 -2.54
C LEU A 36 -3.00 -2.54 -2.76
N PHE A 37 -2.62 -2.91 -3.98
CA PHE A 37 -1.22 -2.96 -4.43
C PHE A 37 -0.95 -1.82 -5.38
N LYS A 38 0.13 -1.06 -5.11
CA LYS A 38 0.55 0.07 -5.94
C LYS A 38 -0.56 1.08 -6.27
N PRO A 39 -1.47 1.43 -5.34
CA PRO A 39 -2.42 2.50 -5.60
C PRO A 39 -1.68 3.84 -5.68
N GLU A 40 -2.20 4.77 -6.47
CA GLU A 40 -1.78 6.16 -6.41
C GLU A 40 -2.52 6.86 -5.26
N ILE A 41 -1.77 7.43 -4.32
CA ILE A 41 -2.31 8.14 -3.16
C ILE A 41 -1.98 9.62 -3.29
N GLN A 42 -2.97 10.48 -3.13
CA GLN A 42 -2.79 11.92 -3.10
C GLN A 42 -2.90 12.42 -1.66
N LEU A 43 -1.78 12.77 -1.04
CA LEU A 43 -1.70 13.35 0.31
C LEU A 43 -1.16 14.77 0.21
N ASP A 44 -1.99 15.76 0.54
CA ASP A 44 -1.69 17.18 0.33
C ASP A 44 -1.19 17.43 -1.10
N SER A 45 -0.01 18.07 -1.24
CA SER A 45 0.67 18.33 -2.50
C SER A 45 1.48 17.15 -3.04
N HIS A 46 1.42 15.97 -2.42
CA HIS A 46 2.25 14.82 -2.77
C HIS A 46 1.44 13.70 -3.42
N THR A 47 1.98 13.18 -4.51
CA THR A 47 1.53 11.94 -5.14
C THR A 47 2.48 10.82 -4.77
N LEU A 48 1.96 9.76 -4.16
CA LEU A 48 2.72 8.65 -3.60
C LEU A 48 2.22 7.33 -4.19
N VAL A 49 3.14 6.43 -4.49
CA VAL A 49 2.83 5.06 -4.94
C VAL A 49 3.57 4.08 -4.03
N PRO A 50 2.97 3.71 -2.89
CA PRO A 50 3.48 2.65 -2.02
C PRO A 50 3.26 1.25 -2.61
N ASP A 51 4.05 0.27 -2.19
CA ASP A 51 3.91 -1.10 -2.69
C ASP A 51 2.59 -1.76 -2.25
N ILE A 52 2.19 -1.59 -0.99
CA ILE A 52 0.95 -2.14 -0.43
C ILE A 52 0.32 -1.13 0.55
N VAL A 53 -1.00 -1.01 0.51
CA VAL A 53 -1.76 -0.07 1.35
C VAL A 53 -3.00 -0.74 1.91
N GLY A 54 -3.35 -0.37 3.14
CA GLY A 54 -4.56 -0.81 3.83
C GLY A 54 -5.37 0.36 4.35
N TRP A 55 -6.69 0.25 4.22
CA TRP A 55 -7.68 1.08 4.91
C TRP A 55 -8.63 0.18 5.67
N GLU A 56 -9.10 0.65 6.81
CA GLU A 56 -10.34 0.11 7.38
C GLU A 56 -11.48 0.35 6.40
N LYS A 57 -12.32 -0.67 6.16
CA LYS A 57 -13.40 -0.61 5.18
C LYS A 57 -14.41 0.49 5.50
N GLU A 58 -14.53 0.91 6.76
CA GLU A 58 -15.37 2.05 7.16
C GLU A 58 -14.82 3.39 6.67
N ARG A 59 -13.49 3.53 6.58
CA ARG A 59 -12.82 4.74 6.07
C ARG A 59 -12.76 4.79 4.55
N LEU A 60 -12.71 3.64 3.89
CA LEU A 60 -12.81 3.52 2.43
C LEU A 60 -13.92 2.53 2.01
N PRO A 61 -15.20 2.90 2.17
CA PRO A 61 -16.32 1.99 1.92
C PRO A 61 -16.56 1.71 0.43
N LYS A 62 -16.11 2.61 -0.44
CA LYS A 62 -16.19 2.50 -1.91
C LYS A 62 -14.89 3.01 -2.52
N LEU A 63 -14.42 2.33 -3.57
CA LEU A 63 -13.30 2.82 -4.36
C LEU A 63 -13.71 4.09 -5.15
N PRO A 64 -12.81 5.07 -5.27
CA PRO A 64 -13.09 6.26 -6.06
C PRO A 64 -13.15 5.92 -7.56
N GLU A 65 -13.77 6.81 -8.33
CA GLU A 65 -13.79 6.73 -9.80
C GLU A 65 -12.51 7.31 -10.43
N THR A 66 -11.71 8.01 -9.63
CA THR A 66 -10.38 8.51 -10.01
C THR A 66 -9.32 7.42 -9.94
N ASN A 67 -8.20 7.64 -10.63
CA ASN A 67 -7.05 6.73 -10.57
C ASN A 67 -6.20 6.89 -9.29
N TRP A 68 -6.51 7.88 -8.46
CA TRP A 68 -5.88 8.11 -7.16
C TRP A 68 -6.90 8.08 -6.02
N ILE A 69 -6.39 7.83 -4.81
CA ILE A 69 -7.15 7.82 -3.56
C ILE A 69 -6.64 8.97 -2.69
N SER A 70 -7.53 9.86 -2.25
CA SER A 70 -7.20 10.96 -1.33
C SER A 70 -7.47 10.65 0.14
N VAL A 71 -8.15 9.53 0.43
CA VAL A 71 -8.36 9.06 1.81
C VAL A 71 -7.02 8.58 2.35
N VAL A 72 -6.56 9.21 3.45
CA VAL A 72 -5.32 8.84 4.14
C VAL A 72 -5.37 7.36 4.53
N PRO A 73 -4.37 6.53 4.16
CA PRO A 73 -4.33 5.13 4.57
C PRO A 73 -4.22 4.92 6.08
N ASP A 74 -4.82 3.83 6.60
CA ASP A 74 -4.60 3.39 7.99
C ASP A 74 -3.29 2.62 8.14
N TRP A 75 -2.82 2.00 7.05
CA TRP A 75 -1.60 1.21 7.03
C TRP A 75 -0.90 1.27 5.67
N ILE A 76 0.43 1.30 5.68
CA ILE A 76 1.28 1.34 4.47
C ILE A 76 2.46 0.39 4.63
N CYS A 77 2.85 -0.25 3.52
CA CYS A 77 4.08 -1.03 3.42
C CYS A 77 4.84 -0.71 2.12
N GLU A 78 6.13 -0.42 2.30
CA GLU A 78 7.11 -0.24 1.22
C GLU A 78 8.12 -1.39 1.26
N VAL A 79 8.28 -2.12 0.16
CA VAL A 79 9.26 -3.20 0.04
C VAL A 79 10.59 -2.62 -0.42
N LEU A 80 11.50 -2.49 0.52
CA LEU A 80 12.78 -1.82 0.26
C LEU A 80 13.59 -2.51 -0.83
N SER A 81 14.12 -1.69 -1.73
CA SER A 81 15.09 -2.09 -2.74
C SER A 81 16.31 -1.17 -2.67
N PRO A 82 17.52 -1.61 -3.10
CA PRO A 82 18.70 -0.75 -3.07
C PRO A 82 18.52 0.61 -3.78
N GLY A 83 17.73 0.64 -4.87
CA GLY A 83 17.50 1.86 -5.65
C GLY A 83 16.53 2.86 -5.02
N THR A 84 15.61 2.42 -4.16
CA THR A 84 14.55 3.28 -3.59
C THR A 84 14.61 3.42 -2.08
N ALA A 85 15.36 2.57 -1.37
CA ALA A 85 15.32 2.49 0.10
C ALA A 85 15.56 3.83 0.80
N ARG A 86 16.45 4.69 0.27
CA ARG A 86 16.67 6.04 0.81
C ARG A 86 15.43 6.92 0.64
N ILE A 87 14.79 6.89 -0.52
CA ILE A 87 13.57 7.65 -0.81
C ILE A 87 12.44 7.16 0.08
N ASP A 88 12.21 5.85 0.15
CA ASP A 88 11.13 5.26 0.94
C ASP A 88 11.28 5.61 2.43
N ARG A 89 12.49 5.51 2.98
CA ARG A 89 12.75 5.80 4.40
C ARG A 89 12.86 7.27 4.77
N LYS A 90 13.37 8.13 3.87
CA LYS A 90 13.72 9.52 4.23
C LYS A 90 12.83 10.57 3.60
N LYS A 91 12.14 10.25 2.50
CA LYS A 91 11.22 11.18 1.83
C LYS A 91 9.78 10.77 2.02
N LYS A 92 9.42 9.51 1.77
CA LYS A 92 8.03 9.06 1.85
C LYS A 92 7.55 8.89 3.29
N MET A 93 8.35 8.21 4.14
CA MET A 93 7.96 7.93 5.52
C MET A 93 7.51 9.16 6.33
N PRO A 94 8.18 10.34 6.26
CA PRO A 94 7.68 11.53 6.94
C PRO A 94 6.38 12.11 6.36
N ILE A 95 6.05 11.84 5.10
CA ILE A 95 4.78 12.28 4.49
C ILE A 95 3.61 11.40 4.94
N TYR A 96 3.90 10.14 5.30
CA TYR A 96 2.91 9.22 5.85
C TYR A 96 2.61 9.42 7.35
N ALA A 97 3.42 10.22 8.05
CA ALA A 97 3.47 10.32 9.52
C ALA A 97 2.68 11.50 10.09
#